data_AF-A0A6N9NFL9-F1
#
_entry.id   AF-A0A6N9NFL9-F1
#
_cell.length_a   1.000
_cell.length_b   1.000
_cell.length_c   1.000
_cell.angle_alpha   90.00
_cell.angle_beta   90.00
_cell.angle_gamma   90.00
#
_symmetry.space_group_name_H-M   'P 1'
#
loop_
_entity.id
_entity.type
_entity.pdbx_description
1 polymer ?
#
loop_
_entity_poly.entity_id
_entity_poly.type
_entity_poly.pdbx_seq_one_letter_code
_entity_poly.pdbx_strand_id
1 'polypeptide(L)'
;MNYTLEELRSIPIFFIVGKGRSGTTLLSTILDSHPNVASATESRFLLLVWQRYKNLNEWKPELAEELFDTVMQDYRVKFLWEFHKEALISQLKQLPAETKVQDLIKVIYIYRNSSFQKGKIKFIVDKNPRYTLFIERLGQIFQDGKFIRIIRDPRDNITSHVKFTRKKVGLLSNKWLEYNLHYDKCESKEKSRYITLKFEDLVIDKHTFFRKFEDFTGIDSLAELEEKRLGFKEKFEEKFSESLKEQHQSSVKPLDPKKIGHYKVKLSEAQVRTIESVSFPYAERYGYVIDLPQRKVTINEKLAYSLGYGFHRYGNTFLYNLPYKSIVWLRSFLIQNVFVNKKSKLDKVIKENA
;
A
#
# COMPACT_ATOMS: atom_id res chain seq x y z
N MET A 1 -10.77 23.74 -3.79
CA MET A 1 -12.15 23.20 -3.68
C MET A 1 -12.32 22.77 -2.25
N ASN A 2 -13.34 23.26 -1.55
CA ASN A 2 -13.61 22.90 -0.16
C ASN A 2 -14.62 21.75 -0.11
N TYR A 3 -14.61 21.00 1.00
CA TYR A 3 -15.53 19.90 1.25
C TYR A 3 -16.32 20.16 2.53
N THR A 4 -17.63 19.99 2.47
CA THR A 4 -18.43 19.96 3.69
C THR A 4 -18.14 18.69 4.49
N LEU A 5 -18.50 18.67 5.77
CA LEU A 5 -18.34 17.49 6.60
C LEU A 5 -19.18 16.30 6.08
N GLU A 6 -20.38 16.57 5.57
CA GLU A 6 -21.25 15.56 4.94
C GLU A 6 -20.60 14.95 3.69
N GLU A 7 -20.04 15.79 2.82
CA GLU A 7 -19.31 15.33 1.64
C GLU A 7 -18.14 14.43 2.03
N LEU A 8 -17.32 14.83 3.01
CA LEU A 8 -16.19 14.02 3.49
C LEU A 8 -16.66 12.64 3.99
N ARG A 9 -17.77 12.60 4.74
CA ARG A 9 -18.31 11.34 5.26
C ARG A 9 -18.83 10.44 4.14
N SER A 10 -19.43 11.01 3.10
CA SER A 10 -19.95 10.28 1.93
C SER A 10 -18.87 9.68 1.03
N ILE A 11 -17.64 10.23 1.02
CA ILE A 11 -16.56 9.75 0.15
C ILE A 11 -16.08 8.35 0.61
N PRO A 12 -16.26 7.27 -0.17
CA PRO A 12 -15.76 5.96 0.19
C PRO A 12 -14.22 5.88 0.16
N ILE A 13 -13.69 4.99 1.00
CA ILE A 13 -12.26 4.67 1.05
C ILE A 13 -12.01 3.18 0.71
N PHE A 14 -11.07 2.96 -0.20
CA PHE A 14 -10.65 1.62 -0.64
C PHE A 14 -9.18 1.39 -0.28
N PHE A 15 -8.88 0.21 0.24
CA PHE A 15 -7.53 -0.20 0.61
C PHE A 15 -7.03 -1.29 -0.33
N ILE A 16 -6.03 -0.97 -1.16
CA ILE A 16 -5.34 -1.99 -1.96
C ILE A 16 -4.27 -2.63 -1.09
N VAL A 17 -4.51 -3.89 -0.75
CA VAL A 17 -3.70 -4.71 0.16
C VAL A 17 -3.16 -5.96 -0.54
N GLY A 18 -2.39 -6.76 0.19
CA GLY A 18 -1.73 -7.96 -0.29
C GLY A 18 -0.21 -7.92 -0.11
N LYS A 19 0.45 -8.96 -0.57
CA LYS A 19 1.91 -9.05 -0.51
C LYS A 19 2.55 -8.13 -1.55
N GLY A 20 3.32 -7.15 -1.10
CA GLY A 20 3.97 -6.20 -2.02
C GLY A 20 4.83 -6.89 -3.10
N ARG A 21 4.98 -6.21 -4.26
CA ARG A 21 5.51 -6.69 -5.55
C ARG A 21 4.51 -7.47 -6.44
N SER A 22 3.21 -7.27 -6.22
CA SER A 22 2.12 -7.77 -7.08
C SER A 22 1.61 -6.73 -8.10
N GLY A 23 2.48 -5.88 -8.65
CA GLY A 23 2.07 -4.90 -9.68
C GLY A 23 1.24 -3.70 -9.21
N THR A 24 0.98 -3.58 -7.90
CA THR A 24 0.10 -2.57 -7.31
C THR A 24 0.50 -1.11 -7.56
N THR A 25 1.75 -0.82 -7.92
CA THR A 25 2.18 0.56 -8.23
C THR A 25 1.55 1.07 -9.52
N LEU A 26 1.52 0.26 -10.58
CA LEU A 26 0.90 0.64 -11.85
C LEU A 26 -0.58 0.97 -11.64
N LEU A 27 -1.29 0.11 -10.92
CA LEU A 27 -2.69 0.32 -10.56
C LEU A 27 -2.87 1.64 -9.78
N SER A 28 -2.00 1.95 -8.80
CA SER A 28 -2.05 3.23 -8.10
C SER A 28 -1.87 4.43 -9.01
N THR A 29 -1.04 4.33 -10.04
CA THR A 29 -0.84 5.40 -11.01
C THR A 29 -2.06 5.58 -11.91
N ILE A 30 -2.66 4.50 -12.39
CA ILE A 30 -3.90 4.56 -13.18
C ILE A 30 -4.99 5.24 -12.35
N LEU A 31 -5.17 4.81 -11.10
CA LEU A 31 -6.11 5.42 -10.16
C LEU A 31 -5.78 6.89 -9.87
N ASP A 32 -4.51 7.25 -9.75
CA ASP A 32 -4.13 8.66 -9.55
C ASP A 32 -4.32 9.51 -10.81
N SER A 33 -4.43 8.91 -12.00
CA SER A 33 -4.79 9.66 -13.21
C SER A 33 -6.28 9.96 -13.31
N HIS A 34 -7.12 9.28 -12.51
CA HIS A 34 -8.56 9.52 -12.50
C HIS A 34 -8.88 10.88 -11.82
N PRO A 35 -9.68 11.77 -12.45
CA PRO A 35 -9.90 13.14 -11.97
C PRO A 35 -10.63 13.21 -10.63
N ASN A 36 -11.48 12.22 -10.31
CA ASN A 36 -12.25 12.17 -9.06
C ASN A 36 -11.70 11.19 -8.02
N VAL A 37 -10.49 10.63 -8.20
CA VAL A 37 -9.90 9.68 -7.24
C VAL A 37 -8.68 10.32 -6.58
N ALA A 38 -8.65 10.34 -5.24
CA ALA A 38 -7.45 10.63 -4.48
C ALA A 38 -6.70 9.30 -4.22
N SER A 39 -5.68 9.02 -5.04
CA SER A 39 -4.82 7.85 -4.89
C SER A 39 -3.53 8.24 -4.21
N ALA A 40 -3.17 7.51 -3.15
CA ALA A 40 -1.98 7.81 -2.36
C ALA A 40 -0.88 6.77 -2.55
N THR A 41 0.37 7.26 -2.53
CA THR A 41 1.54 6.36 -2.46
C THR A 41 1.65 5.78 -1.04
N GLU A 42 2.38 4.68 -0.88
CA GLU A 42 2.38 3.92 0.38
C GLU A 42 2.78 4.81 1.56
N SER A 43 1.92 4.98 2.57
CA SER A 43 2.26 5.63 3.83
C SER A 43 1.50 4.98 4.97
N ARG A 44 1.97 5.11 6.21
CA ARG A 44 1.22 4.68 7.40
C ARG A 44 0.75 5.85 8.26
N PHE A 45 0.68 7.06 7.70
CA PHE A 45 0.23 8.26 8.40
C PHE A 45 -1.16 8.07 9.02
N LEU A 46 -2.08 7.38 8.33
CA LEU A 46 -3.42 7.08 8.84
C LEU A 46 -3.36 6.41 10.22
N LEU A 47 -2.49 5.41 10.39
CA LEU A 47 -2.33 4.72 11.68
C LEU A 47 -1.74 5.63 12.77
N LEU A 48 -0.90 6.59 12.36
CA LEU A 48 -0.29 7.56 13.27
C LEU A 48 -1.31 8.62 13.72
N VAL A 49 -2.06 9.18 12.77
CA VAL A 49 -3.15 10.15 12.99
C VAL A 49 -4.23 9.50 13.85
N TRP A 50 -4.65 8.27 13.51
CA TRP A 50 -5.57 7.50 14.34
C TRP A 50 -5.07 7.38 15.78
N GLN A 51 -3.80 6.99 15.99
CA GLN A 51 -3.30 6.80 17.34
C GLN A 51 -3.23 8.10 18.16
N ARG A 52 -3.04 9.25 17.51
CA ARG A 52 -3.06 10.57 18.17
C ARG A 52 -4.48 11.04 18.47
N TYR A 53 -5.41 10.86 17.54
CA TYR A 53 -6.72 11.51 17.56
C TYR A 53 -7.93 10.56 17.72
N LYS A 54 -7.73 9.25 17.97
CA LYS A 54 -8.84 8.29 18.17
C LYS A 54 -9.78 8.62 19.33
N ASN A 55 -9.32 9.39 20.31
CA ASN A 55 -10.09 9.86 21.46
C ASN A 55 -10.45 11.35 21.34
N LEU A 56 -10.46 11.90 20.13
CA LEU A 56 -10.84 13.29 19.89
C LEU A 56 -12.33 13.47 20.24
N ASN A 57 -12.60 14.28 21.27
CA ASN A 57 -13.96 14.62 21.67
C ASN A 57 -14.56 15.65 20.70
N GLU A 58 -13.80 16.72 20.44
CA GLU A 58 -14.17 17.88 19.63
C GLU A 58 -12.97 18.34 18.79
N TRP A 59 -13.23 18.66 17.52
CA TRP A 59 -12.23 19.30 16.65
C TRP A 59 -12.16 20.81 16.90
N LYS A 60 -10.94 21.32 16.95
CA LYS A 60 -10.65 22.74 17.17
C LYS A 60 -9.80 23.25 16.01
N PRO A 61 -10.21 24.31 15.28
CA PRO A 61 -9.47 24.86 14.14
C PRO A 61 -7.98 25.15 14.42
N GLU A 62 -7.65 25.46 15.68
CA GLU A 62 -6.28 25.74 16.14
C GLU A 62 -5.37 24.51 16.03
N LEU A 63 -5.94 23.30 16.01
CA LEU A 63 -5.20 22.03 15.87
C LEU A 63 -4.80 21.71 14.42
N ALA A 64 -5.20 22.53 13.44
CA ALA A 64 -4.94 22.26 12.02
C ALA A 64 -3.43 22.11 11.71
N GLU A 65 -2.59 23.02 12.24
CA GLU A 65 -1.14 22.95 12.06
C GLU A 65 -0.54 21.75 12.82
N GLU A 66 -1.02 21.45 14.03
CA GLU A 66 -0.58 20.29 14.81
C GLU A 66 -0.90 18.96 14.09
N LEU A 67 -2.06 18.87 13.44
CA LEU A 67 -2.43 17.73 12.61
C LEU A 67 -1.48 17.60 11.43
N PHE A 68 -1.18 18.69 10.73
CA PHE A 68 -0.23 18.68 9.62
C PHE A 68 1.17 18.22 10.09
N ASP A 69 1.66 18.75 11.19
CA ASP A 69 2.93 18.34 11.79
C ASP A 69 2.95 16.86 12.17
N THR A 70 1.83 16.35 12.69
CA THR A 70 1.65 14.92 13.00
C THR A 70 1.75 14.07 11.74
N VAL A 71 1.10 14.49 10.66
CA VAL A 71 1.15 13.81 9.35
C VAL A 71 2.59 13.79 8.81
N MET A 72 3.30 14.90 8.93
CA MET A 72 4.71 15.04 8.52
C MET A 72 5.71 14.25 9.39
N GLN A 73 5.29 13.67 10.52
CA GLN A 73 6.10 12.69 11.26
C GLN A 73 6.17 11.32 10.57
N ASP A 74 5.30 11.03 9.59
CA ASP A 74 5.48 9.85 8.74
C ASP A 74 6.54 10.12 7.69
N TYR A 75 7.63 9.34 7.73
CA TYR A 75 8.76 9.48 6.83
C TYR A 75 8.34 9.49 5.35
N ARG A 76 7.38 8.65 4.95
CA ARG A 76 6.99 8.61 3.53
C ARG A 76 6.18 9.82 3.13
N VAL A 77 5.34 10.34 4.03
CA VAL A 77 4.64 11.60 3.75
C VAL A 77 5.65 12.74 3.64
N LYS A 78 6.54 12.89 4.63
CA LYS A 78 7.54 13.97 4.67
C LYS A 78 8.38 14.10 3.41
N PHE A 79 8.77 12.97 2.81
CA PHE A 79 9.74 12.96 1.70
C PHE A 79 9.13 12.61 0.34
N LEU A 80 7.91 12.03 0.29
CA LEU A 80 7.33 11.53 -0.97
C LEU A 80 5.97 12.16 -1.30
N TRP A 81 5.39 12.92 -0.38
CA TRP A 81 4.10 13.58 -0.59
C TRP A 81 4.29 15.08 -0.61
N GLU A 82 3.58 15.71 -1.53
CA GLU A 82 3.50 17.15 -1.65
C GLU A 82 2.08 17.59 -1.27
N PHE A 83 1.95 18.79 -0.73
CA PHE A 83 0.67 19.37 -0.32
C PHE A 83 0.60 20.83 -0.72
N HIS A 84 -0.59 21.29 -1.10
CA HIS A 84 -0.96 22.70 -1.02
C HIS A 84 -1.28 23.02 0.44
N LYS A 85 -0.24 23.30 1.25
CA LYS A 85 -0.37 23.41 2.71
C LYS A 85 -1.43 24.45 3.10
N GLU A 86 -1.42 25.62 2.46
CA GLU A 86 -2.34 26.72 2.76
C GLU A 86 -3.79 26.30 2.54
N ALA A 87 -4.07 25.61 1.43
CA ALA A 87 -5.40 25.11 1.10
C ALA A 87 -5.85 24.01 2.08
N LEU A 88 -4.93 23.11 2.45
CA LEU A 88 -5.19 22.05 3.43
C LEU A 88 -5.52 22.64 4.81
N ILE A 89 -4.69 23.55 5.32
CA ILE A 89 -4.89 24.20 6.61
C ILE A 89 -6.19 25.02 6.60
N SER A 90 -6.48 25.73 5.51
CA SER A 90 -7.73 26.47 5.35
C SER A 90 -8.96 25.57 5.44
N GLN A 91 -8.95 24.42 4.75
CA GLN A 91 -10.03 23.43 4.84
C GLN A 91 -10.18 22.89 6.26
N LEU A 92 -9.08 22.50 6.91
CA LEU A 92 -9.09 21.97 8.27
C LEU A 92 -9.68 22.96 9.28
N LYS A 93 -9.40 24.26 9.11
CA LYS A 93 -9.94 25.33 9.96
C LYS A 93 -11.44 25.58 9.76
N GLN A 94 -12.00 25.19 8.62
CA GLN A 94 -13.43 25.33 8.30
C GLN A 94 -14.26 24.13 8.78
N LEU A 95 -13.62 23.04 9.23
CA LEU A 95 -14.33 21.86 9.73
C LEU A 95 -14.97 22.15 11.09
N PRO A 96 -16.20 21.67 11.34
CA PRO A 96 -16.92 21.98 12.57
C PRO A 96 -16.48 21.07 13.74
N ALA A 97 -16.93 21.41 14.94
CA ALA A 97 -16.58 20.77 16.22
C ALA A 97 -16.79 19.24 16.24
N GLU A 98 -17.83 18.75 15.58
CA GLU A 98 -18.21 17.33 15.52
C GLU A 98 -17.35 16.47 14.57
N THR A 99 -16.33 17.06 13.94
CA THR A 99 -15.37 16.37 13.08
C THR A 99 -14.66 15.25 13.82
N LYS A 100 -14.56 14.09 13.19
CA LYS A 100 -13.89 12.90 13.73
C LYS A 100 -12.56 12.65 13.03
N VAL A 101 -11.72 11.82 13.64
CA VAL A 101 -10.39 11.50 13.09
C VAL A 101 -10.44 10.89 11.69
N GLN A 102 -11.50 10.17 11.35
CA GLN A 102 -11.75 9.64 10.00
C GLN A 102 -11.88 10.77 8.98
N ASP A 103 -12.62 11.82 9.32
CA ASP A 103 -12.83 12.99 8.47
C ASP A 103 -11.48 13.70 8.22
N LEU A 104 -10.68 13.87 9.28
CA LEU A 104 -9.32 14.42 9.20
C LEU A 104 -8.43 13.59 8.28
N ILE A 105 -8.43 12.27 8.41
CA ILE A 105 -7.67 11.35 7.54
C ILE A 105 -8.07 11.52 6.07
N LYS A 106 -9.38 11.60 5.78
CA LYS A 106 -9.88 11.79 4.40
C LYS A 106 -9.42 13.12 3.82
N VAL A 107 -9.44 14.20 4.60
CA VAL A 107 -8.93 15.52 4.18
C VAL A 107 -7.44 15.44 3.79
N ILE A 108 -6.61 14.74 4.55
CA ILE A 108 -5.19 14.56 4.21
C ILE A 108 -5.01 13.86 2.84
N TYR A 109 -5.83 12.83 2.53
CA TYR A 109 -5.78 12.19 1.22
C TYR A 109 -6.21 13.13 0.09
N ILE A 110 -7.30 13.87 0.29
CA ILE A 110 -7.90 14.76 -0.72
C ILE A 110 -6.97 15.92 -1.09
N TYR A 111 -6.24 16.48 -0.12
CA TYR A 111 -5.36 17.63 -0.31
C TYR A 111 -3.90 17.27 -0.58
N ARG A 112 -3.58 15.98 -0.66
CA ARG A 112 -2.31 15.54 -1.22
C ARG A 112 -2.25 15.97 -2.70
N ASN A 113 -1.15 16.59 -3.08
CA ASN A 113 -0.92 16.97 -4.48
C ASN A 113 -0.76 15.71 -5.35
N SER A 114 -1.41 15.73 -6.50
CA SER A 114 -1.21 14.76 -7.57
C SER A 114 -0.47 15.41 -8.73
N SER A 115 0.28 14.61 -9.47
CA SER A 115 0.86 15.03 -10.75
C SER A 115 -0.18 15.14 -11.87
N PHE A 116 -1.40 14.63 -11.65
CA PHE A 116 -2.50 14.71 -12.59
C PHE A 116 -3.50 15.79 -12.15
N GLN A 117 -4.15 16.42 -13.12
CA GLN A 117 -5.21 17.37 -12.83
C GLN A 117 -6.37 16.68 -12.12
N LYS A 118 -6.79 17.25 -10.98
CA LYS A 118 -7.89 16.72 -10.17
C LYS A 118 -9.12 17.61 -10.28
N GLY A 119 -10.27 16.95 -10.37
CA GLY A 119 -11.58 17.55 -10.13
C GLY A 119 -11.98 17.41 -8.66
N LYS A 120 -13.28 17.49 -8.38
CA LYS A 120 -13.80 17.19 -7.04
C LYS A 120 -13.64 15.69 -6.76
N ILE A 121 -12.95 15.35 -5.69
CA ILE A 121 -12.67 13.98 -5.28
C ILE A 121 -13.96 13.34 -4.78
N LYS A 122 -14.23 12.15 -5.32
CA LYS A 122 -15.38 11.30 -4.97
C LYS A 122 -14.96 9.98 -4.35
N PHE A 123 -13.72 9.56 -4.54
CA PHE A 123 -13.20 8.29 -4.05
C PHE A 123 -11.79 8.45 -3.50
N ILE A 124 -11.46 7.74 -2.41
CA ILE A 124 -10.10 7.65 -1.88
C ILE A 124 -9.59 6.23 -2.05
N VAL A 125 -8.38 6.07 -2.60
CA VAL A 125 -7.72 4.76 -2.68
C VAL A 125 -6.34 4.83 -2.02
N ASP A 126 -6.17 4.10 -0.93
CA ASP A 126 -4.85 3.89 -0.32
C ASP A 126 -4.30 2.53 -0.75
N LYS A 127 -3.25 2.57 -1.56
CA LYS A 127 -2.45 1.39 -1.83
C LYS A 127 -1.31 1.32 -0.84
N ASN A 128 -1.37 0.34 0.06
CA ASN A 128 -0.28 0.02 0.96
C ASN A 128 -0.24 -1.48 1.26
N PRO A 129 0.70 -2.24 0.66
CA PRO A 129 0.82 -3.67 0.93
C PRO A 129 1.04 -4.00 2.42
N ARG A 130 1.59 -3.06 3.21
CA ARG A 130 1.78 -3.26 4.65
C ARG A 130 0.48 -3.19 5.44
N TYR A 131 -0.55 -2.54 4.92
CA TYR A 131 -1.89 -2.53 5.52
C TYR A 131 -2.55 -3.89 5.56
N THR A 132 -2.04 -4.89 4.81
CA THR A 132 -2.44 -6.29 5.00
C THR A 132 -2.32 -6.73 6.46
N LEU A 133 -1.30 -6.25 7.20
CA LEU A 133 -1.11 -6.57 8.63
C LEU A 133 -2.08 -5.84 9.57
N PHE A 134 -2.82 -4.87 9.05
CA PHE A 134 -3.66 -3.94 9.80
C PHE A 134 -5.11 -3.94 9.29
N ILE A 135 -5.53 -4.93 8.49
CA ILE A 135 -6.89 -4.98 7.92
C ILE A 135 -7.94 -4.87 9.03
N GLU A 136 -7.78 -5.62 10.12
CA GLU A 136 -8.72 -5.56 11.25
C GLU A 136 -8.78 -4.15 11.87
N ARG A 137 -7.63 -3.49 12.04
CA ARG A 137 -7.58 -2.10 12.55
C ARG A 137 -8.21 -1.12 11.57
N LEU A 138 -7.92 -1.24 10.29
CA LEU A 138 -8.49 -0.36 9.27
C LEU A 138 -10.01 -0.53 9.19
N GLY A 139 -10.52 -1.76 9.35
CA GLY A 139 -11.96 -2.02 9.43
C GLY A 139 -12.62 -1.45 10.69
N GLN A 140 -11.88 -1.31 11.79
CA GLN A 140 -12.35 -0.59 12.99
C GLN A 140 -12.39 0.93 12.78
N ILE A 141 -11.41 1.48 12.06
CA ILE A 141 -11.31 2.93 11.79
C ILE A 141 -12.38 3.35 10.79
N PHE A 142 -12.47 2.63 9.67
CA PHE A 142 -13.41 2.85 8.57
C PHE A 142 -14.31 1.62 8.46
N GLN A 143 -15.49 1.68 9.06
CA GLN A 143 -16.43 0.56 9.10
C GLN A 143 -17.05 0.26 7.72
N ASP A 144 -17.07 1.24 6.83
CA ASP A 144 -17.51 1.18 5.44
C ASP A 144 -16.36 0.94 4.44
N GLY A 145 -15.11 1.01 4.88
CA GLY A 145 -13.94 0.90 4.00
C GLY A 145 -13.83 -0.48 3.36
N LYS A 146 -13.56 -0.56 2.05
CA LYS A 146 -13.45 -1.84 1.32
C LYS A 146 -11.98 -2.22 1.04
N PHE A 147 -11.69 -3.51 0.92
CA PHE A 147 -10.35 -4.07 0.80
C PHE A 147 -10.16 -4.87 -0.48
N ILE A 148 -9.21 -4.46 -1.31
CA ILE A 148 -8.91 -5.05 -2.61
C ILE A 148 -7.58 -5.78 -2.50
N ARG A 149 -7.58 -7.11 -2.54
CA ARG A 149 -6.34 -7.91 -2.57
C ARG A 149 -5.91 -8.14 -4.00
N ILE A 150 -4.68 -7.72 -4.33
CA ILE A 150 -4.02 -8.18 -5.55
C ILE A 150 -3.14 -9.38 -5.23
N ILE A 151 -3.55 -10.55 -5.70
CA ILE A 151 -2.77 -11.79 -5.61
C ILE A 151 -1.94 -11.98 -6.89
N ARG A 152 -0.78 -12.59 -6.75
CA ARG A 152 0.15 -12.90 -7.86
C ARG A 152 0.78 -14.25 -7.58
N ASP A 153 1.16 -14.99 -8.63
CA ASP A 153 1.92 -16.22 -8.51
C ASP A 153 3.07 -16.03 -7.49
N PRO A 154 3.12 -16.86 -6.42
CA PRO A 154 4.13 -16.69 -5.38
C PRO A 154 5.55 -16.78 -5.94
N ARG A 155 5.81 -17.56 -6.99
CA ARG A 155 7.12 -17.70 -7.63
C ARG A 155 7.58 -16.36 -8.21
N ASP A 156 6.75 -15.73 -9.03
CA ASP A 156 7.05 -14.42 -9.62
C ASP A 156 7.06 -13.28 -8.58
N ASN A 157 6.17 -13.32 -7.58
CA ASN A 157 6.19 -12.34 -6.48
C ASN A 157 7.54 -12.39 -5.73
N ILE A 158 8.02 -13.59 -5.42
CA ILE A 158 9.25 -13.82 -4.68
C ILE A 158 10.47 -13.47 -5.54
N THR A 159 10.50 -13.87 -6.81
CA THR A 159 11.53 -13.44 -7.77
C THR A 159 11.66 -11.92 -7.82
N SER A 160 10.54 -11.19 -7.84
CA SER A 160 10.55 -9.72 -7.80
C SER A 160 11.08 -9.18 -6.48
N HIS A 161 10.94 -9.92 -5.38
CA HIS A 161 11.34 -9.48 -4.04
C HIS A 161 12.81 -9.75 -3.74
N VAL A 162 13.34 -10.92 -4.14
CA VAL A 162 14.73 -11.34 -3.92
C VAL A 162 15.73 -10.33 -4.51
N LYS A 163 15.38 -9.66 -5.61
CA LYS A 163 16.21 -8.58 -6.19
C LYS A 163 16.51 -7.43 -5.23
N PHE A 164 15.64 -7.18 -4.24
CA PHE A 164 15.72 -6.03 -3.34
C PHE A 164 15.96 -6.43 -1.88
N THR A 165 16.22 -7.71 -1.60
CA THR A 165 16.42 -8.18 -0.22
C THR A 165 17.36 -9.37 -0.13
N ARG A 166 18.09 -9.48 0.97
CA ARG A 166 18.94 -10.64 1.29
C ARG A 166 18.16 -11.80 1.94
N LYS A 167 16.82 -11.72 1.99
CA LYS A 167 15.98 -12.75 2.62
C LYS A 167 15.91 -14.01 1.76
N LYS A 168 15.99 -15.17 2.43
CA LYS A 168 15.84 -16.49 1.80
C LYS A 168 14.43 -16.67 1.22
N VAL A 169 14.32 -17.41 0.11
CA VAL A 169 13.04 -17.64 -0.59
C VAL A 169 11.98 -18.23 0.32
N GLY A 170 12.31 -19.21 1.18
CA GLY A 170 11.35 -19.82 2.11
C GLY A 170 10.70 -18.83 3.09
N LEU A 171 11.46 -17.86 3.61
CA LEU A 171 10.92 -16.79 4.46
C LEU A 171 9.97 -15.86 3.67
N LEU A 172 10.28 -15.60 2.40
CA LEU A 172 9.44 -14.78 1.53
C LEU A 172 8.17 -15.51 1.10
N SER A 173 8.27 -16.82 0.84
CA SER A 173 7.15 -17.72 0.60
C SER A 173 6.19 -17.75 1.77
N ASN A 174 6.71 -18.00 2.98
CA ASN A 174 5.88 -18.02 4.18
C ASN A 174 5.21 -16.66 4.41
N LYS A 175 5.94 -15.56 4.20
CA LYS A 175 5.34 -14.23 4.29
C LYS A 175 4.24 -13.99 3.25
N TRP A 176 4.38 -14.50 2.02
CA TRP A 176 3.32 -14.43 1.01
C TRP A 176 2.08 -15.21 1.48
N LEU A 177 2.28 -16.45 1.96
CA LEU A 177 1.23 -17.31 2.49
C LEU A 177 0.49 -16.62 3.65
N GLU A 178 1.22 -16.17 4.67
CA GLU A 178 0.67 -15.57 5.88
C GLU A 178 -0.08 -14.27 5.63
N TYR A 179 0.36 -13.46 4.66
CA TYR A 179 -0.37 -12.26 4.24
C TYR A 179 -1.73 -12.63 3.64
N ASN A 180 -1.76 -13.66 2.81
CA ASN A 180 -2.98 -14.11 2.15
C ASN A 180 -3.94 -14.80 3.13
N LEU A 181 -3.43 -15.67 4.01
CA LEU A 181 -4.22 -16.29 5.08
C LEU A 181 -4.82 -15.25 6.04
N HIS A 182 -4.06 -14.19 6.36
CA HIS A 182 -4.59 -13.12 7.20
C HIS A 182 -5.71 -12.34 6.51
N TYR A 183 -5.61 -12.11 5.20
CA TYR A 183 -6.68 -11.50 4.42
C TYR A 183 -7.93 -12.40 4.42
N ASP A 184 -7.80 -13.69 4.12
CA ASP A 184 -8.92 -14.65 4.12
C ASP A 184 -9.64 -14.68 5.47
N LYS A 185 -8.89 -14.63 6.59
CA LYS A 185 -9.46 -14.55 7.94
C LYS A 185 -10.30 -13.29 8.17
N CYS A 186 -9.97 -12.17 7.52
CA CYS A 186 -10.75 -10.95 7.63
C CYS A 186 -11.94 -10.96 6.68
N GLU A 187 -11.73 -11.40 5.44
CA GLU A 187 -12.76 -11.57 4.41
C GLU A 187 -13.88 -12.51 4.87
N SER A 188 -13.56 -13.58 5.58
CA SER A 188 -14.56 -14.52 6.08
C SER A 188 -15.56 -13.93 7.07
N LYS A 189 -15.23 -12.79 7.71
CA LYS A 189 -16.12 -12.09 8.64
C LYS A 189 -17.14 -11.20 7.94
N GLU A 190 -16.82 -10.65 6.76
CA GLU A 190 -17.68 -9.68 6.06
C GLU A 190 -17.38 -9.62 4.56
N LYS A 191 -17.74 -10.67 3.80
CA LYS A 191 -17.33 -10.84 2.39
C LYS A 191 -17.63 -9.65 1.47
N SER A 192 -18.71 -8.90 1.70
CA SER A 192 -19.12 -7.76 0.86
C SER A 192 -18.09 -6.63 0.79
N ARG A 193 -17.20 -6.53 1.79
CA ARG A 193 -16.13 -5.52 1.83
C ARG A 193 -14.83 -5.96 1.19
N TYR A 194 -14.75 -7.16 0.63
CA TYR A 194 -13.50 -7.75 0.15
C TYR A 194 -13.64 -8.24 -1.29
N ILE A 195 -12.58 -8.05 -2.07
CA ILE A 195 -12.44 -8.65 -3.38
C ILE A 195 -10.99 -9.06 -3.62
N THR A 196 -10.81 -10.21 -4.28
CA THR A 196 -9.50 -10.67 -4.73
C THR A 196 -9.41 -10.61 -6.24
N LEU A 197 -8.38 -9.94 -6.75
CA LEU A 197 -8.04 -9.84 -8.17
C LEU A 197 -6.65 -10.40 -8.41
N LYS A 198 -6.44 -11.08 -9.55
CA LYS A 198 -5.13 -11.61 -9.93
C LYS A 198 -4.33 -10.57 -10.72
N PHE A 199 -3.04 -10.49 -10.45
CA PHE A 199 -2.12 -9.66 -11.21
C PHE A 199 -2.01 -10.13 -12.66
N GLU A 200 -2.06 -11.44 -12.88
CA GLU A 200 -2.00 -12.07 -14.19
C GLU A 200 -3.18 -11.66 -15.05
N ASP A 201 -4.39 -11.56 -14.47
CA ASP A 201 -5.58 -11.06 -15.17
C ASP A 201 -5.38 -9.61 -15.61
N LEU A 202 -4.77 -8.74 -14.78
CA LEU A 202 -4.44 -7.37 -15.18
C LEU A 202 -3.54 -7.33 -16.43
N VAL A 203 -2.61 -8.29 -16.56
CA VAL A 203 -1.64 -8.33 -17.67
C VAL A 203 -2.24 -8.98 -18.93
N ILE A 204 -3.04 -10.02 -18.77
CA ILE A 204 -3.58 -10.83 -19.88
C ILE A 204 -4.90 -10.27 -20.41
N ASP A 205 -5.79 -9.84 -19.51
CA ASP A 205 -7.12 -9.31 -19.83
C ASP A 205 -7.46 -8.13 -18.92
N LYS A 206 -6.84 -6.98 -19.23
CA LYS A 206 -7.02 -5.72 -18.51
C LYS A 206 -8.50 -5.29 -18.43
N HIS A 207 -9.29 -5.56 -19.47
CA HIS A 207 -10.68 -5.12 -19.53
C HIS A 207 -11.53 -5.86 -18.50
N THR A 208 -11.38 -7.19 -18.41
CA THR A 208 -12.07 -7.98 -17.37
C THR A 208 -11.56 -7.63 -15.97
N PHE A 209 -10.25 -7.38 -15.80
CA PHE A 209 -9.70 -6.95 -14.52
C PHE A 209 -10.33 -5.61 -14.07
N PHE A 210 -10.35 -4.60 -14.95
CA PHE A 210 -10.92 -3.31 -14.61
C PHE A 210 -12.41 -3.41 -14.37
N ARG A 211 -13.18 -4.08 -15.23
CA ARG A 211 -14.62 -4.24 -14.99
C ARG A 211 -14.95 -4.76 -13.59
N LYS A 212 -14.25 -5.81 -13.12
CA LYS A 212 -14.43 -6.33 -11.74
C LYS A 212 -14.05 -5.31 -10.66
N PHE A 213 -13.02 -4.49 -10.91
CA PHE A 213 -12.61 -3.42 -10.00
C PHE A 213 -13.66 -2.30 -9.98
N GLU A 214 -14.13 -1.87 -11.15
CA GLU A 214 -15.14 -0.82 -11.34
C GLU A 214 -16.46 -1.27 -10.68
N ASP A 215 -16.95 -2.48 -10.95
CA ASP A 215 -18.17 -3.05 -10.33
C ASP A 215 -18.10 -3.05 -8.79
N PHE A 216 -16.92 -3.32 -8.23
CA PHE A 216 -16.73 -3.39 -6.78
C PHE A 216 -16.61 -2.00 -6.12
N THR A 217 -16.02 -1.04 -6.83
CA THR A 217 -15.66 0.28 -6.28
C THR A 217 -16.58 1.42 -6.71
N GLY A 218 -17.26 1.30 -7.85
CA GLY A 218 -17.96 2.38 -8.55
C GLY A 218 -17.02 3.42 -9.17
N ILE A 219 -15.72 3.15 -9.27
CA ILE A 219 -14.76 4.01 -9.97
C ILE A 219 -14.75 3.56 -11.42
N ASP A 220 -15.21 4.39 -12.36
CA ASP A 220 -15.39 4.00 -13.76
C ASP A 220 -14.21 4.41 -14.66
N SER A 221 -14.27 3.99 -15.94
CA SER A 221 -13.38 4.42 -17.03
C SER A 221 -11.88 4.12 -16.82
N LEU A 222 -11.54 3.09 -16.05
CA LEU A 222 -10.14 2.75 -15.74
C LEU A 222 -9.38 2.22 -16.96
N ALA A 223 -10.05 1.45 -17.83
CA ALA A 223 -9.45 0.93 -19.06
C ALA A 223 -9.02 2.06 -20.02
N GLU A 224 -9.89 3.06 -20.21
CA GLU A 224 -9.61 4.22 -21.06
C GLU A 224 -8.51 5.11 -20.46
N LEU A 225 -8.50 5.27 -19.13
CA LEU A 225 -7.47 6.04 -18.44
C LEU A 225 -6.10 5.38 -18.55
N GLU A 226 -6.02 4.05 -18.49
CA GLU A 226 -4.75 3.36 -18.72
C GLU A 226 -4.18 3.67 -20.12
N GLU A 227 -5.02 3.66 -21.16
CA GLU A 227 -4.62 3.96 -22.53
C GLU A 227 -4.13 5.40 -22.67
N LYS A 228 -4.88 6.37 -22.12
CA LYS A 228 -4.48 7.78 -22.11
C LYS A 228 -3.17 8.00 -21.36
N ARG A 229 -2.98 7.36 -20.20
CA ARG A 229 -1.77 7.47 -19.37
C ARG A 229 -0.51 7.06 -20.13
N LEU A 230 -0.59 6.03 -20.99
CA LEU A 230 0.57 5.57 -21.77
C LEU A 230 1.10 6.64 -22.74
N GLY A 231 0.26 7.61 -23.14
CA GLY A 231 0.67 8.78 -23.93
C GLY A 231 1.43 9.87 -23.14
N PHE A 232 1.43 9.83 -21.80
CA PHE A 232 2.03 10.87 -20.93
C PHE A 232 3.37 10.44 -20.31
N LYS A 233 4.16 9.64 -21.03
CA LYS A 233 5.38 9.00 -20.51
C LYS A 233 6.45 9.98 -20.00
N GLU A 234 6.61 11.13 -20.66
CA GLU A 234 7.71 12.08 -20.42
C GLU A 234 7.59 12.83 -19.08
N LYS A 235 6.42 13.38 -18.74
CA LYS A 235 6.18 14.08 -17.46
C LYS A 235 6.33 13.18 -16.23
N PHE A 236 6.25 11.86 -16.41
CA PHE A 236 6.24 10.87 -15.34
C PHE A 236 7.66 10.47 -14.90
N GLU A 237 8.64 10.53 -15.81
CA GLU A 237 10.02 10.15 -15.53
C GLU A 237 10.80 11.28 -14.83
N GLU A 238 10.45 12.55 -15.04
CA GLU A 238 11.17 13.69 -14.44
C GLU A 238 11.08 13.75 -12.90
N LYS A 239 9.94 13.37 -12.31
CA LYS A 239 9.60 13.68 -10.91
C LYS A 239 10.08 12.69 -9.82
N PHE A 240 10.65 11.54 -10.17
CA PHE A 240 11.14 10.59 -9.16
C PHE A 240 12.64 10.78 -8.90
N SER A 241 13.08 10.67 -7.65
CA SER A 241 14.51 10.54 -7.33
C SER A 241 15.09 9.26 -7.96
N GLU A 242 16.38 9.21 -8.27
CA GLU A 242 16.99 8.05 -8.97
C GLU A 242 16.68 6.69 -8.30
N SER A 243 16.72 6.65 -6.96
CA SER A 243 16.40 5.42 -6.21
C SER A 243 14.93 4.99 -6.35
N LEU A 244 14.00 5.95 -6.43
CA LEU A 244 12.58 5.65 -6.65
C LEU A 244 12.30 5.36 -8.12
N LYS A 245 13.03 5.99 -9.06
CA LYS A 245 13.03 5.66 -10.48
C LYS A 245 13.34 4.17 -10.66
N GLU A 246 14.44 3.65 -10.11
CA GLU A 246 14.77 2.22 -10.24
C GLU A 246 13.67 1.28 -9.68
N GLN A 247 13.07 1.63 -8.54
CA GLN A 247 12.06 0.79 -7.91
C GLN A 247 10.70 0.82 -8.63
N HIS A 248 10.38 1.94 -9.31
CA HIS A 248 9.06 2.25 -9.88
C HIS A 248 9.02 2.41 -11.40
N GLN A 249 10.17 2.41 -12.11
CA GLN A 249 10.31 2.50 -13.58
C GLN A 249 9.39 1.53 -14.34
N SER A 250 9.13 0.36 -13.77
CA SER A 250 8.25 -0.65 -14.37
C SER A 250 6.76 -0.30 -14.35
N SER A 251 6.37 0.79 -13.69
CA SER A 251 4.99 1.27 -13.50
C SER A 251 4.61 2.37 -14.48
N VAL A 252 5.60 2.94 -15.18
CA VAL A 252 5.43 3.94 -16.24
C VAL A 252 5.30 3.26 -17.59
N LYS A 253 5.97 2.12 -17.76
CA LYS A 253 5.95 1.28 -18.95
C LYS A 253 4.61 0.55 -19.12
N PRO A 254 4.24 0.15 -20.34
CA PRO A 254 3.14 -0.78 -20.58
C PRO A 254 3.24 -2.03 -19.70
N LEU A 255 2.09 -2.67 -19.48
CA LEU A 255 2.05 -4.01 -18.92
C LEU A 255 2.90 -4.94 -19.79
N ASP A 256 3.81 -5.67 -19.15
CA ASP A 256 4.77 -6.53 -19.82
C ASP A 256 4.40 -8.00 -19.54
N PRO A 257 3.87 -8.74 -20.54
CA PRO A 257 3.54 -10.15 -20.41
C PRO A 257 4.74 -11.00 -19.94
N LYS A 258 5.98 -10.57 -20.23
CA LYS A 258 7.20 -11.26 -19.78
C LYS A 258 7.38 -11.24 -18.26
N LYS A 259 6.57 -10.48 -17.51
CA LYS A 259 6.53 -10.52 -16.05
C LYS A 259 5.81 -11.75 -15.50
N ILE A 260 5.06 -12.48 -16.33
CA ILE A 260 4.45 -13.77 -16.00
C ILE A 260 5.44 -14.88 -16.35
N GLY A 261 5.69 -15.80 -15.42
CA GLY A 261 6.63 -16.91 -15.61
C GLY A 261 8.11 -16.50 -15.55
N HIS A 262 8.43 -15.26 -15.18
CA HIS A 262 9.80 -14.76 -15.13
C HIS A 262 10.67 -15.50 -14.10
N TYR A 263 10.05 -16.12 -13.08
CA TYR A 263 10.74 -17.00 -12.15
C TYR A 263 11.52 -18.13 -12.84
N LYS A 264 11.04 -18.64 -13.99
CA LYS A 264 11.65 -19.75 -14.72
C LYS A 264 13.09 -19.45 -15.16
N VAL A 265 13.41 -18.17 -15.38
CA VAL A 265 14.73 -17.72 -15.83
C VAL A 265 15.59 -17.22 -14.66
N LYS A 266 14.99 -16.85 -13.53
CA LYS A 266 15.68 -16.14 -12.44
C LYS A 266 15.88 -16.94 -11.17
N LEU A 267 15.12 -18.00 -10.97
CA LEU A 267 15.24 -18.86 -9.80
C LEU A 267 15.85 -20.19 -10.19
N SER A 268 16.68 -20.74 -9.32
CA SER A 268 17.12 -22.13 -9.46
C SER A 268 15.96 -23.09 -9.15
N GLU A 269 16.02 -24.32 -9.66
CA GLU A 269 15.03 -25.34 -9.33
C GLU A 269 14.86 -25.54 -7.82
N ALA A 270 15.95 -25.53 -7.05
CA ALA A 270 15.89 -25.66 -5.59
C ALA A 270 15.10 -24.51 -4.93
N GLN A 271 15.21 -23.30 -5.47
CA GLN A 271 14.42 -22.16 -5.02
C GLN A 271 12.95 -22.32 -5.40
N VAL A 272 12.65 -22.72 -6.63
CA VAL A 272 11.28 -22.98 -7.10
C VAL A 272 10.62 -24.08 -6.26
N ARG A 273 11.27 -25.24 -6.08
CA ARG A 273 10.80 -26.33 -5.21
C ARG A 273 10.50 -25.85 -3.79
N THR A 274 11.36 -24.99 -3.22
CA THR A 274 11.13 -24.41 -1.89
C THR A 274 9.93 -23.47 -1.86
N ILE A 275 9.73 -22.64 -2.89
CA ILE A 275 8.57 -21.76 -2.98
C ILE A 275 7.27 -22.56 -3.08
N GLU A 276 7.27 -23.57 -3.95
CA GLU A 276 6.12 -24.44 -4.21
C GLU A 276 5.72 -25.18 -2.94
N SER A 277 6.68 -25.83 -2.28
CA SER A 277 6.45 -26.59 -1.05
C SER A 277 5.90 -25.75 0.11
N VAL A 278 6.13 -24.43 0.11
CA VAL A 278 5.62 -23.53 1.16
C VAL A 278 4.30 -22.88 0.77
N SER A 279 4.14 -22.46 -0.49
CA SER A 279 3.03 -21.56 -0.87
C SER A 279 1.90 -22.24 -1.64
N PHE A 280 2.17 -23.35 -2.34
CA PHE A 280 1.21 -23.95 -3.28
C PHE A 280 0.03 -24.67 -2.64
N PRO A 281 0.13 -25.25 -1.43
CA PRO A 281 -1.07 -25.71 -0.72
C PRO A 281 -2.15 -24.62 -0.57
N TYR A 282 -1.76 -23.34 -0.66
CA TYR A 282 -2.67 -22.21 -0.73
C TYR A 282 -2.85 -21.68 -2.16
N ALA A 283 -1.79 -21.59 -2.96
CA ALA A 283 -1.81 -20.97 -4.28
C ALA A 283 -2.70 -21.71 -5.30
N GLU A 284 -2.85 -23.03 -5.18
CA GLU A 284 -3.71 -23.85 -6.05
C GLU A 284 -5.17 -23.37 -6.07
N ARG A 285 -5.65 -22.77 -4.96
CA ARG A 285 -7.00 -22.16 -4.87
C ARG A 285 -7.23 -21.05 -5.91
N TYR A 286 -6.16 -20.48 -6.44
CA TYR A 286 -6.17 -19.42 -7.44
C TYR A 286 -5.72 -19.93 -8.83
N GLY A 287 -5.67 -21.24 -9.03
CA GLY A 287 -5.33 -21.86 -10.32
C GLY A 287 -3.83 -21.85 -10.66
N TYR A 288 -2.95 -21.58 -9.69
CA TYR A 288 -1.51 -21.74 -9.91
C TYR A 288 -1.13 -23.23 -9.80
N VAL A 289 -0.46 -23.75 -10.84
CA VAL A 289 -0.08 -25.17 -10.94
C VAL A 289 1.40 -25.34 -10.59
N ILE A 290 1.70 -26.41 -9.86
CA ILE A 290 3.06 -26.81 -9.45
C ILE A 290 3.88 -27.20 -10.70
N ASP A 291 5.11 -26.69 -10.82
CA ASP A 291 6.02 -27.06 -11.91
C ASP A 291 6.97 -28.21 -11.52
N LEU A 292 7.40 -28.27 -10.25
CA LEU A 292 8.43 -29.21 -9.80
C LEU A 292 7.93 -30.09 -8.65
N PRO A 293 8.47 -31.33 -8.50
CA PRO A 293 8.15 -32.17 -7.35
C PRO A 293 8.41 -31.43 -6.03
N GLN A 294 7.36 -31.34 -5.21
CA GLN A 294 7.44 -30.68 -3.92
C GLN A 294 8.36 -31.47 -2.97
N ARG A 295 9.07 -30.74 -2.11
CA ARG A 295 9.85 -31.32 -1.02
C ARG A 295 9.10 -31.18 0.30
N LYS A 296 9.37 -32.08 1.24
CA LYS A 296 8.87 -31.91 2.60
C LYS A 296 9.58 -30.72 3.26
N VAL A 297 8.82 -29.70 3.66
CA VAL A 297 9.33 -28.61 4.51
C VAL A 297 9.44 -29.15 5.94
N THR A 298 10.66 -29.12 6.49
CA THR A 298 10.93 -29.66 7.82
C THR A 298 10.25 -28.84 8.92
N ILE A 299 10.07 -29.42 10.10
CA ILE A 299 9.48 -28.72 11.26
C ILE A 299 10.34 -27.50 11.64
N ASN A 300 11.67 -27.65 11.62
CA ASN A 300 12.60 -26.56 11.92
C ASN A 300 12.48 -25.41 10.90
N GLU A 301 12.32 -25.72 9.61
CA GLU A 301 12.08 -24.70 8.59
C GLU A 301 10.76 -23.98 8.80
N LYS A 302 9.67 -24.72 9.05
CA LYS A 302 8.36 -24.11 9.36
C LYS A 302 8.45 -23.19 10.56
N LEU A 303 9.05 -23.67 11.66
CA LEU A 303 9.23 -22.87 12.87
C LEU A 303 10.07 -21.61 12.59
N ALA A 304 11.20 -21.74 11.91
CA ALA A 304 12.04 -20.59 11.55
C ALA A 304 11.28 -19.58 10.68
N TYR A 305 10.44 -20.06 9.75
CA TYR A 305 9.65 -19.19 8.88
C TYR A 305 8.52 -18.48 9.63
N SER A 306 7.81 -19.20 10.50
CA SER A 306 6.75 -18.65 11.36
C SER A 306 7.32 -17.66 12.37
N LEU A 307 8.45 -17.94 13.01
CA LEU A 307 9.13 -16.99 13.90
C LEU A 307 9.58 -15.74 13.15
N GLY A 308 10.17 -15.91 11.96
CA GLY A 308 10.58 -14.78 11.11
C GLY A 308 9.39 -13.91 10.67
N TYR A 309 8.24 -14.53 10.37
CA TYR A 309 7.00 -13.79 10.09
C TYR A 309 6.43 -13.14 11.36
N GLY A 310 6.39 -13.85 12.48
CA GLY A 310 5.94 -13.35 13.77
C GLY A 310 6.71 -12.10 14.16
N PHE A 311 8.04 -12.15 14.17
CA PHE A 311 8.89 -10.98 14.42
C PHE A 311 8.56 -9.80 13.49
N HIS A 312 8.35 -10.09 12.20
CA HIS A 312 7.94 -9.06 11.23
C HIS A 312 6.54 -8.49 11.53
N ARG A 313 5.55 -9.33 11.82
CA ARG A 313 4.17 -8.92 12.14
C ARG A 313 4.15 -8.12 13.44
N TYR A 314 4.60 -8.72 14.54
CA TYR A 314 4.65 -8.08 15.86
C TYR A 314 5.48 -6.80 15.84
N GLY A 315 6.67 -6.81 15.24
CA GLY A 315 7.47 -5.59 15.13
C GLY A 315 6.77 -4.46 14.36
N ASN A 316 5.93 -4.79 13.37
CA ASN A 316 5.13 -3.78 12.67
C ASN A 316 3.90 -3.37 13.49
N THR A 317 3.15 -4.31 14.08
CA THR A 317 1.89 -4.00 14.75
C THR A 317 2.09 -3.40 16.14
N PHE A 318 3.10 -3.86 16.88
CA PHE A 318 3.46 -3.37 18.22
C PHE A 318 3.69 -1.87 18.20
N LEU A 319 4.48 -1.37 17.23
CA LEU A 319 4.76 0.06 17.12
C LEU A 319 3.46 0.89 17.05
N TYR A 320 2.47 0.48 16.26
CA TYR A 320 1.21 1.22 16.13
C TYR A 320 0.16 0.89 17.21
N ASN A 321 0.51 0.05 18.19
CA ASN A 321 -0.29 -0.15 19.40
C ASN A 321 0.15 0.77 20.55
N LEU A 322 1.38 1.30 20.49
CA LEU A 322 1.92 2.20 21.51
C LEU A 322 1.22 3.57 21.51
N PRO A 323 1.14 4.27 22.65
CA PRO A 323 0.69 5.66 22.70
C PRO A 323 1.46 6.54 21.69
N TYR A 324 0.80 7.54 21.11
CA TYR A 324 1.40 8.40 20.06
C TYR A 324 2.78 8.96 20.46
N LYS A 325 2.91 9.49 21.68
CA LYS A 325 4.19 10.02 22.20
C LYS A 325 5.31 8.97 22.17
N SER A 326 5.00 7.72 22.53
CA SER A 326 5.94 6.60 22.50
C SER A 326 6.30 6.19 21.07
N ILE A 327 5.36 6.28 20.11
CA ILE A 327 5.65 6.03 18.69
C ILE A 327 6.67 7.05 18.16
N VAL A 328 6.43 8.33 18.41
CA VAL A 328 7.31 9.42 17.96
C VAL A 328 8.68 9.27 18.58
N TRP A 329 8.74 9.08 19.91
CA TRP A 329 10.01 8.88 20.62
C TRP A 329 10.78 7.68 20.07
N LEU A 330 10.15 6.51 19.95
CA LEU A 330 10.81 5.29 19.50
C LEU A 330 11.30 5.42 18.05
N ARG A 331 10.53 6.07 17.17
CA ARG A 331 10.97 6.35 15.79
C ARG A 331 12.19 7.27 15.77
N SER A 332 12.15 8.38 16.52
CA SER A 332 13.28 9.31 16.62
C SER A 332 14.52 8.63 17.18
N PHE A 333 14.37 7.83 18.24
CA PHE A 333 15.44 7.04 18.84
C PHE A 333 16.05 6.06 17.83
N LEU A 334 15.23 5.30 17.10
CA LEU A 334 15.72 4.35 16.09
C LEU A 334 16.45 5.04 14.94
N ILE A 335 15.95 6.19 14.47
CA ILE A 335 16.61 6.98 13.42
C ILE A 335 17.97 7.50 13.91
N GLN A 336 18.02 8.04 15.12
CA GLN A 336 19.23 8.63 15.69
C GLN A 336 20.30 7.59 16.07
N ASN A 337 19.89 6.43 16.58
CA ASN A 337 20.82 5.49 17.23
C ASN A 337 21.01 4.16 16.48
N VAL A 338 20.03 3.72 15.69
CA VAL A 338 20.06 2.38 15.06
C VAL A 338 20.28 2.46 13.55
N PHE A 339 19.76 3.52 12.92
CA PHE A 339 19.84 3.72 11.47
C PHE A 339 20.88 4.77 11.06
N VAL A 340 21.95 4.96 11.83
CA VAL A 340 23.03 5.93 11.56
C VAL A 340 23.60 5.78 10.12
N ASN A 341 23.81 4.56 9.63
CA ASN A 341 24.26 4.31 8.24
C ASN A 341 23.17 4.48 7.17
N LYS A 342 21.88 4.48 7.56
CA LYS A 342 20.78 4.87 6.66
C LYS A 342 20.56 6.38 6.69
N LYS A 343 20.97 7.09 7.75
CA LYS A 343 20.99 8.55 7.80
C LYS A 343 21.88 9.10 6.68
N SER A 344 23.08 8.55 6.45
CA SER A 344 23.93 8.98 5.34
C SER A 344 23.35 8.69 3.94
N LYS A 345 22.66 7.55 3.76
CA LYS A 345 21.89 7.26 2.52
C LYS A 345 20.67 8.17 2.35
N LEU A 346 20.00 8.52 3.46
CA LEU A 346 18.90 9.48 3.51
C LEU A 346 19.39 10.88 3.15
N ASP A 347 20.49 11.32 3.76
CA ASP A 347 21.10 12.63 3.55
C ASP A 347 21.61 12.75 2.12
N LYS A 348 22.05 11.64 1.50
CA LYS A 348 22.41 11.60 0.08
C LYS A 348 21.19 11.77 -0.83
N VAL A 349 20.09 11.08 -0.55
CA VAL A 349 18.81 11.28 -1.26
C VAL A 349 18.25 12.69 -1.02
N ILE A 350 18.44 13.27 0.18
CA ILE A 350 17.99 14.63 0.49
C ILE A 350 18.84 15.68 -0.24
N LYS A 351 20.16 15.50 -0.33
CA LYS A 351 21.07 16.38 -1.09
C LYS A 351 20.89 16.28 -2.61
N GLU A 352 20.38 15.16 -3.12
CA GLU A 352 20.09 14.98 -4.55
C GLU A 352 18.70 15.54 -4.94
N ASN A 353 17.87 15.96 -3.98
CA ASN A 353 16.52 16.53 -4.22
C ASN A 353 16.32 17.92 -3.58
N ALA A 354 17.40 18.58 -3.14
CA ALA A 354 17.44 19.99 -2.73
C ALA A 354 18.35 20.72 -3.72
#